data_AF-H1XZ64-F1
#
_entry.id   AF-H1XZ64-F1
#
_cell.length_a   1.000
_cell.length_b   1.000
_cell.length_c   1.000
_cell.angle_alpha   90.00
_cell.angle_beta   90.00
_cell.angle_gamma   90.00
#
_symmetry.space_group_name_H-M   'P 1'
#
loop_
_entity.id
_entity.type
_entity.pdbx_description
1 polymer ?
#
loop_
_entity_poly.entity_id
_entity_poly.type
_entity_poly.pdbx_seq_one_letter_code
_entity_poly.pdbx_strand_id
1 'polypeptide(L)'
;MIKITKVQYLAAISLLLVFAIDVFTPSHYVVDTLYICCIVITFKQKKEIIAGFTIAACVLIMINAFVFDLKARQDISVWTNRGISILAIFITSSIAIRYRKLYQASILKEQAYSKALEELLFMASHQVRKPVANILGLIENIDTDFALLTPADISEHCKYLQVSALELDNVVKNLSEFLENIDGQNQF
;
A
#
# COMPACT_ATOMS: atom_id res chain seq x y z
N MET A 1 0.60 -21.94 -19.41
CA MET A 1 1.97 -21.42 -19.60
C MET A 1 2.26 -20.44 -18.47
N ILE A 2 3.05 -20.84 -17.46
CA ILE A 2 3.33 -20.01 -16.27
C ILE A 2 4.26 -18.87 -16.72
N LYS A 3 3.77 -17.63 -16.76
CA LYS A 3 4.62 -16.45 -17.04
C LYS A 3 5.48 -16.18 -15.80
N ILE A 4 6.76 -16.50 -15.90
CA ILE A 4 7.75 -16.22 -14.86
C ILE A 4 8.06 -14.71 -14.84
N THR A 5 7.99 -14.08 -13.67
CA THR A 5 8.33 -12.65 -13.52
C THR A 5 9.85 -12.47 -13.35
N LYS A 6 10.38 -11.29 -13.69
CA LYS A 6 11.82 -10.98 -13.50
C LYS A 6 12.28 -11.22 -12.05
N VAL A 7 11.41 -10.93 -11.08
CA VAL A 7 11.67 -11.15 -9.64
C VAL A 7 11.76 -12.63 -9.31
N GLN A 8 10.89 -13.47 -9.88
CA GLN A 8 10.96 -14.93 -9.69
C GLN A 8 12.24 -15.51 -10.30
N TYR A 9 12.66 -15.01 -11.45
CA TYR A 9 13.93 -15.41 -12.07
C TYR A 9 15.12 -15.05 -11.19
N LEU A 10 15.15 -13.83 -10.64
CA LEU A 10 16.19 -13.39 -9.71
C LEU A 10 16.21 -14.25 -8.42
N ALA A 11 15.03 -14.56 -7.87
CA ALA A 11 14.92 -15.42 -6.69
C ALA A 11 15.41 -16.84 -6.96
N ALA A 12 15.10 -17.40 -8.14
CA ALA A 12 15.60 -18.72 -8.55
C ALA A 12 17.12 -18.74 -8.72
N ILE A 13 17.71 -17.70 -9.32
CA ILE A 13 19.17 -17.56 -9.40
C ILE A 13 19.76 -17.48 -8.00
N SER A 14 19.19 -16.65 -7.12
CA SER A 14 19.67 -16.54 -5.74
C SER A 14 19.60 -17.87 -5.00
N LEU A 15 18.51 -18.64 -5.18
CA LEU A 15 18.35 -19.97 -4.59
C LEU A 15 19.44 -20.94 -5.07
N LEU A 16 19.69 -20.99 -6.38
CA LEU A 16 20.72 -21.85 -6.97
C LEU A 16 22.13 -21.46 -6.56
N LEU A 17 22.40 -20.15 -6.48
CA LEU A 17 23.69 -19.62 -6.03
C LEU A 17 23.95 -20.00 -4.58
N VAL A 18 22.97 -19.81 -3.70
CA VAL A 18 23.08 -20.20 -2.29
C VAL A 18 23.30 -21.72 -2.16
N PHE A 19 22.57 -22.53 -2.93
CA PHE A 19 22.78 -23.99 -2.96
C PHE A 19 24.19 -24.38 -3.41
N ALA A 20 24.72 -23.73 -4.44
CA ALA A 20 26.10 -23.98 -4.88
C ALA A 20 27.11 -23.64 -3.78
N ILE A 21 26.97 -22.48 -3.11
CA ILE A 21 27.84 -22.11 -1.98
C ILE A 21 27.74 -23.12 -0.84
N ASP A 22 26.51 -23.54 -0.49
CA ASP A 22 26.26 -24.51 0.58
C ASP A 22 26.87 -25.89 0.29
N VAL A 23 26.89 -26.34 -0.97
CA VAL A 23 27.56 -27.59 -1.39
C VAL A 23 29.08 -27.52 -1.27
N PHE A 24 29.69 -26.37 -1.55
CA PHE A 24 31.15 -26.19 -1.43
C PHE A 24 31.61 -25.88 -0.01
N THR A 25 30.70 -25.49 0.89
CA THR A 25 31.07 -25.08 2.25
C THR A 25 31.05 -26.29 3.20
N PRO A 26 32.06 -26.45 4.07
CA PRO A 26 32.04 -27.47 5.10
C PRO A 26 30.83 -27.37 6.04
N SER A 27 30.35 -28.52 6.53
CA SER A 27 29.09 -28.67 7.29
C SER A 27 29.05 -27.97 8.66
N HIS A 28 30.18 -27.49 9.17
CA HIS A 28 30.25 -26.74 10.43
C HIS A 28 29.81 -25.27 10.33
N TYR A 29 29.68 -24.71 9.12
CA TYR A 29 29.22 -23.34 8.92
C TYR A 29 27.70 -23.27 8.68
N VAL A 30 27.05 -22.24 9.22
CA VAL A 30 25.59 -22.02 9.10
C VAL A 30 25.25 -21.29 7.79
N VAL A 31 25.62 -21.87 6.64
CA VAL A 31 25.38 -21.26 5.32
C VAL A 31 23.90 -21.31 4.93
N ASP A 32 23.15 -22.28 5.43
CA ASP A 32 21.71 -22.47 5.20
C ASP A 32 20.85 -21.24 5.51
N THR A 33 21.29 -20.39 6.43
CA THR A 33 20.55 -19.17 6.75
C THR A 33 20.49 -18.21 5.54
N LEU A 34 21.43 -18.30 4.59
CA LEU A 34 21.41 -17.50 3.36
C LEU A 34 20.22 -17.80 2.44
N TYR A 35 19.52 -18.93 2.62
CA TYR A 35 18.29 -19.19 1.89
C TYR A 35 17.18 -18.19 2.24
N ILE A 36 17.28 -17.47 3.36
CA ILE A 36 16.39 -16.35 3.68
C ILE A 36 16.40 -15.28 2.56
N CYS A 37 17.53 -15.08 1.88
CA CYS A 37 17.65 -14.10 0.79
C CYS A 37 16.65 -14.36 -0.34
N CYS A 38 16.39 -15.62 -0.70
CA CYS A 38 15.44 -15.94 -1.76
C CYS A 38 13.98 -15.61 -1.34
N ILE A 39 13.67 -15.78 -0.05
CA ILE A 39 12.37 -15.43 0.53
C ILE A 39 12.19 -13.91 0.56
N VAL A 40 13.24 -13.17 0.92
CA VAL A 40 13.22 -11.70 0.93
C VAL A 40 13.05 -11.12 -0.48
N ILE A 41 13.68 -11.70 -1.51
CA ILE A 41 13.48 -11.27 -2.91
C ILE A 41 12.02 -11.49 -3.35
N THR A 42 11.39 -12.57 -2.86
CA THR A 42 10.00 -12.92 -3.21
C THR A 42 8.95 -12.27 -2.32
N PHE A 43 9.32 -11.41 -1.38
CA PHE A 43 8.44 -10.84 -0.33
C PHE A 43 7.21 -10.10 -0.89
N LYS A 44 7.32 -9.49 -2.07
CA LYS A 44 6.21 -8.78 -2.75
C LYS A 44 5.37 -9.68 -3.67
N GLN A 45 5.72 -10.96 -3.82
CA GLN A 45 5.04 -11.91 -4.71
C GLN A 45 3.81 -12.55 -4.05
N LYS A 46 3.07 -13.37 -4.82
CA LYS A 46 1.89 -14.07 -4.30
C LYS A 46 2.27 -15.05 -3.17
N LYS A 47 1.35 -15.30 -2.24
CA LYS A 47 1.59 -16.19 -1.08
C LYS A 47 1.99 -17.60 -1.53
N GLU A 48 1.43 -18.06 -2.65
CA GLU A 48 1.71 -19.35 -3.27
C GLU A 48 3.15 -19.40 -3.79
N ILE A 49 3.68 -18.29 -4.29
CA ILE A 49 5.06 -18.19 -4.78
C ILE A 49 6.04 -18.19 -3.61
N ILE A 50 5.77 -17.38 -2.57
CA ILE A 50 6.59 -17.34 -1.36
C ILE A 50 6.64 -18.73 -0.71
N ALA A 51 5.48 -19.39 -0.58
CA ALA A 51 5.40 -20.76 -0.06
C ALA A 51 6.16 -21.76 -0.95
N GLY A 52 6.04 -21.64 -2.28
CA GLY A 52 6.79 -22.49 -3.22
C GLY A 52 8.30 -22.38 -3.05
N PHE A 53 8.84 -21.16 -2.95
CA PHE A 53 10.28 -20.95 -2.69
C PHE A 53 10.71 -21.42 -1.29
N THR A 54 9.84 -21.27 -0.28
CA THR A 54 10.07 -21.79 1.07
C THR A 54 10.21 -23.32 1.06
N ILE A 55 9.28 -24.01 0.39
CA ILE A 55 9.30 -25.47 0.25
C ILE A 55 10.56 -25.91 -0.52
N ALA A 56 10.87 -25.23 -1.63
CA ALA A 56 12.06 -25.53 -2.42
C ALA A 56 13.35 -25.37 -1.60
N ALA A 57 13.48 -24.30 -0.81
CA ALA A 57 14.62 -24.10 0.09
C ALA A 57 14.73 -25.22 1.13
N CYS A 58 13.64 -25.56 1.81
CA CYS A 58 13.63 -26.67 2.78
C CYS A 58 14.02 -28.00 2.14
N VAL A 59 13.52 -28.30 0.94
CA VAL A 59 13.88 -29.52 0.19
C VAL A 59 15.36 -29.54 -0.15
N LEU A 60 15.94 -28.42 -0.60
CA LEU A 60 17.36 -28.32 -0.91
C LEU A 60 18.25 -28.52 0.32
N ILE A 61 17.88 -27.93 1.46
CA ILE A 61 18.57 -28.13 2.75
C ILE A 61 18.52 -29.62 3.16
N MET A 62 17.37 -30.27 3.01
CA MET A 62 17.23 -31.71 3.32
C MET A 62 18.03 -32.59 2.36
N ILE A 63 18.07 -32.28 1.06
CA ILE A 63 18.88 -33.01 0.08
C ILE A 63 20.37 -32.88 0.44
N ASN A 64 20.83 -31.67 0.79
CA ASN A 64 22.22 -31.45 1.17
C ASN A 64 22.59 -32.26 2.43
N ALA A 65 21.74 -32.22 3.47
CA ALA A 65 21.91 -33.03 4.67
C ALA A 65 21.96 -34.54 4.37
N PHE A 66 21.08 -35.03 3.49
CA PHE A 66 21.04 -36.45 3.14
C PHE A 66 22.29 -36.90 2.35
N VAL A 67 22.71 -36.13 1.35
CA VAL A 67 23.82 -36.53 0.45
C VAL A 67 25.19 -36.46 1.13
N PHE A 68 25.42 -35.45 1.97
CA PHE A 68 26.74 -35.17 2.56
C PHE A 68 26.91 -35.72 3.98
N ASP A 69 25.90 -35.62 4.86
CA ASP A 69 26.06 -36.05 6.26
C ASP A 69 25.87 -37.55 6.49
N LEU A 70 25.26 -38.30 5.55
CA LEU A 70 25.26 -39.77 5.65
C LEU A 70 26.66 -40.38 5.48
N LYS A 71 27.62 -39.62 4.91
CA LYS A 71 29.03 -40.05 4.74
C LYS A 71 29.96 -39.59 5.86
N ALA A 72 29.60 -38.58 6.64
CA ALA A 72 30.41 -38.05 7.74
C ALA A 72 29.87 -38.56 9.09
N ARG A 73 30.75 -38.78 10.09
CA ARG A 73 30.31 -39.20 11.43
C ARG A 73 29.31 -38.18 11.99
N GLN A 74 28.26 -38.70 12.64
CA GLN A 74 27.14 -37.94 13.20
C GLN A 74 27.60 -36.97 14.31
N ASP A 75 28.02 -35.77 13.93
CA ASP A 75 28.17 -34.67 14.87
C ASP A 75 26.83 -33.97 15.06
N ILE A 76 26.30 -34.02 16.29
CA ILE A 76 25.01 -33.42 16.71
C ILE A 76 24.92 -31.92 16.36
N SER A 77 26.07 -31.25 16.29
CA SER A 77 26.20 -29.84 15.90
C SER A 77 25.59 -29.55 14.51
N VAL A 78 25.80 -30.44 13.54
CA VAL A 78 25.37 -30.21 12.15
C VAL A 78 23.84 -30.26 12.02
N TRP A 79 23.21 -31.22 12.69
CA TRP A 79 21.75 -31.33 12.74
C TRP A 79 21.09 -30.12 13.42
N THR A 80 21.74 -29.56 14.43
CA THR A 80 21.27 -28.36 15.14
C THR A 80 21.28 -27.14 14.21
N ASN A 81 22.36 -26.93 13.45
CA ASN A 81 22.48 -25.81 12.51
C ASN A 81 21.42 -25.84 11.40
N ARG A 82 21.16 -27.02 10.84
CA ARG A 82 20.13 -27.22 9.80
C ARG A 82 18.73 -26.96 10.37
N GLY A 83 18.46 -27.44 11.58
CA GLY A 83 17.20 -27.20 12.29
C GLY A 83 16.92 -25.71 12.55
N ILE A 84 17.92 -24.96 13.04
CA ILE A 84 17.82 -23.52 13.25
C ILE A 84 17.51 -22.79 11.94
N SER A 85 18.16 -23.19 10.85
CA SER A 85 17.98 -22.52 9.55
C SER A 85 16.60 -22.78 8.94
N ILE A 86 16.08 -24.01 9.06
CA ILE A 86 14.70 -24.33 8.63
C ILE A 86 13.69 -23.51 9.45
N LEU A 87 13.88 -23.40 10.76
CA LEU A 87 13.02 -22.56 11.61
C LEU A 87 13.07 -21.09 11.19
N ALA A 88 14.27 -20.56 10.93
CA ALA A 88 14.44 -19.18 10.48
C ALA A 88 13.71 -18.92 9.15
N ILE A 89 13.83 -19.83 8.18
CA ILE A 89 13.11 -19.81 6.90
C ILE A 89 11.59 -19.78 7.11
N PHE A 90 11.08 -20.62 8.02
CA PHE A 90 9.64 -20.67 8.32
C PHE A 90 9.13 -19.37 8.95
N ILE A 91 9.90 -18.80 9.88
CA ILE A 91 9.59 -17.52 10.52
C ILE A 91 9.59 -16.40 9.48
N THR A 92 10.65 -16.30 8.66
CA THR A 92 10.72 -15.28 7.59
C THR A 92 9.56 -15.42 6.62
N SER A 93 9.24 -16.63 6.17
CA SER A 93 8.12 -16.89 5.26
C SER A 93 6.78 -16.46 5.87
N SER A 94 6.57 -16.77 7.15
CA SER A 94 5.36 -16.36 7.89
C SER A 94 5.25 -14.84 8.00
N ILE A 95 6.35 -14.15 8.30
CA ILE A 95 6.42 -12.68 8.32
C ILE A 95 6.10 -12.12 6.93
N ALA A 96 6.69 -12.68 5.86
CA ALA A 96 6.48 -12.23 4.49
C ALA A 96 5.01 -12.27 4.08
N ILE A 97 4.33 -13.37 4.38
CA ILE A 97 2.90 -13.54 4.06
C ILE A 97 2.04 -12.53 4.84
N ARG A 98 2.32 -12.32 6.14
CA ARG A 98 1.56 -11.38 6.98
C ARG A 98 1.79 -9.93 6.56
N TYR A 99 3.04 -9.55 6.36
CA TYR A 99 3.41 -8.20 5.95
C TYR A 99 2.75 -7.82 4.62
N ARG A 100 2.69 -8.75 3.66
CA ARG A 100 2.02 -8.51 2.39
C ARG A 100 0.54 -8.16 2.54
N LYS A 101 -0.18 -8.82 3.46
CA LYS A 101 -1.60 -8.51 3.71
C LYS A 101 -1.75 -7.10 4.27
N LEU A 102 -0.87 -6.71 5.20
CA LEU A 102 -0.85 -5.36 5.78
C LEU A 102 -0.53 -4.30 4.73
N TYR A 103 0.49 -4.55 3.89
CA TYR A 103 0.89 -3.63 2.83
C TYR A 103 -0.19 -3.44 1.76
N GLN A 104 -0.93 -4.49 1.42
CA GLN A 104 -2.06 -4.37 0.49
C GLN A 104 -3.20 -3.55 1.10
N ALA A 105 -3.50 -3.75 2.39
CA ALA A 105 -4.50 -2.97 3.10
C ALA A 105 -4.09 -1.49 3.20
N SER A 106 -2.80 -1.20 3.45
CA SER A 106 -2.31 0.18 3.52
C SER A 106 -2.39 0.89 2.16
N ILE A 107 -2.00 0.22 1.07
CA ILE A 107 -2.15 0.78 -0.29
C ILE A 107 -3.62 1.08 -0.60
N LEU A 108 -4.52 0.16 -0.25
CA LEU A 108 -5.94 0.37 -0.51
C LEU A 108 -6.50 1.57 0.28
N LYS A 109 -6.09 1.72 1.55
CA LYS A 109 -6.46 2.87 2.40
C LYS A 109 -5.91 4.18 1.83
N GLU A 110 -4.66 4.18 1.39
CA GLU A 110 -4.02 5.34 0.74
C GLU A 110 -4.74 5.74 -0.56
N GLN A 111 -5.09 4.77 -1.40
CA GLN A 111 -5.86 5.02 -2.63
C GLN A 111 -7.25 5.57 -2.34
N ALA A 112 -7.95 5.03 -1.34
CA ALA A 112 -9.26 5.53 -0.93
C ALA A 112 -9.18 6.97 -0.41
N TYR A 113 -8.17 7.27 0.41
CA TYR A 113 -7.92 8.62 0.92
C TYR A 113 -7.57 9.61 -0.19
N SER A 114 -6.70 9.22 -1.14
CA SER A 114 -6.36 10.05 -2.29
C SER A 114 -7.58 10.39 -3.14
N LYS A 115 -8.46 9.41 -3.37
CA LYS A 115 -9.71 9.62 -4.11
C LYS A 115 -10.67 10.55 -3.36
N ALA A 116 -10.78 10.39 -2.04
CA ALA A 116 -11.59 11.27 -1.21
C ALA A 116 -11.06 12.72 -1.24
N LEU A 117 -9.73 12.90 -1.23
CA LEU A 117 -9.10 14.20 -1.37
C LEU A 117 -9.36 14.85 -2.74
N GLU A 118 -9.32 14.07 -3.82
CA GLU A 118 -9.70 14.55 -5.16
C GLU A 118 -11.15 15.05 -5.20
N GLU A 119 -12.06 14.31 -4.57
CA GLU A 119 -13.49 14.68 -4.50
C GLU A 119 -13.71 15.94 -3.65
N LEU A 120 -12.99 16.08 -2.52
CA LEU A 120 -12.98 17.31 -1.73
C LEU A 120 -12.50 18.50 -2.56
N LEU A 121 -11.39 18.34 -3.27
CA LEU A 121 -10.82 19.39 -4.11
C LEU A 121 -11.80 19.78 -5.23
N PHE A 122 -12.51 18.82 -5.81
CA PHE A 122 -13.56 19.08 -6.80
C PHE A 122 -14.71 19.90 -6.19
N MET A 123 -15.24 19.50 -5.03
CA MET A 123 -16.28 20.25 -4.33
C MET A 123 -15.83 21.68 -3.99
N ALA A 124 -14.64 21.84 -3.43
CA ALA A 124 -14.09 23.15 -3.08
C ALA A 124 -13.82 24.04 -4.31
N SER A 125 -13.27 23.49 -5.39
CA SER A 125 -12.90 24.29 -6.57
C SER A 125 -14.08 24.62 -7.47
N HIS A 126 -15.07 23.72 -7.57
CA HIS A 126 -16.18 23.87 -8.51
C HIS A 126 -17.46 24.32 -7.82
N GLN A 127 -17.84 23.66 -6.73
CA GLN A 127 -19.14 23.91 -6.08
C GLN A 127 -19.11 25.17 -5.22
N VAL A 128 -18.00 25.48 -4.54
CA VAL A 128 -17.87 26.73 -3.76
C VAL A 128 -17.66 27.94 -4.67
N ARG A 129 -16.90 27.77 -5.77
CA ARG A 129 -16.57 28.88 -6.68
C ARG A 129 -17.81 29.49 -7.33
N LYS A 130 -18.82 28.68 -7.67
CA LYS A 130 -20.05 29.14 -8.32
C LYS A 130 -20.82 30.17 -7.47
N PRO A 131 -21.29 29.88 -6.24
CA PRO A 131 -22.00 30.84 -5.43
C PRO A 131 -21.12 32.04 -5.04
N VAL A 132 -19.80 31.84 -4.83
CA VAL A 132 -18.88 32.96 -4.57
C VAL A 132 -18.78 33.91 -5.77
N ALA A 133 -18.62 33.39 -6.99
CA ALA A 133 -18.59 34.21 -8.19
C ALA A 133 -19.92 34.94 -8.43
N ASN A 134 -21.05 34.30 -8.14
CA ASN A 134 -22.36 34.93 -8.22
C ASN A 134 -22.50 36.08 -7.22
N ILE A 135 -22.08 35.88 -5.97
CA ILE A 135 -22.11 36.93 -4.94
C ILE A 135 -21.23 38.12 -5.37
N LEU A 136 -20.00 37.85 -5.81
CA LEU A 136 -19.07 38.89 -6.26
C LEU A 136 -19.62 39.67 -7.45
N GLY A 137 -20.15 38.98 -8.46
CA GLY A 137 -20.72 39.63 -9.65
C GLY A 137 -21.97 40.46 -9.31
N LEU A 138 -22.82 40.00 -8.38
CA LEU A 138 -23.96 40.78 -7.91
C LEU A 138 -23.53 42.03 -7.15
N ILE A 139 -22.52 41.93 -6.28
CA ILE A 139 -21.97 43.08 -5.54
C ILE A 139 -21.35 44.09 -6.51
N GLU A 140 -20.57 43.63 -7.49
CA GLU A 140 -19.93 44.48 -8.50
C GLU A 140 -20.95 45.23 -9.36
N ASN A 141 -22.05 44.56 -9.75
CA ASN A 141 -23.13 45.20 -10.49
C ASN A 141 -23.86 46.25 -9.64
N ILE A 142 -24.13 45.96 -8.35
CA ILE A 142 -24.75 46.93 -7.44
C ILE A 142 -23.85 48.16 -7.25
N ASP A 143 -22.55 47.97 -7.09
CA ASP A 143 -21.58 49.05 -6.86
C ASP A 143 -21.40 49.92 -8.12
N THR A 144 -21.38 49.29 -9.30
CA THR A 144 -21.21 49.99 -10.58
C THR A 144 -22.43 50.84 -10.96
N ASP A 145 -23.63 50.30 -10.80
CA ASP A 145 -24.87 50.95 -11.24
C ASP A 145 -25.66 51.61 -10.11
N PHE A 146 -25.07 51.75 -8.91
CA PHE A 146 -25.75 52.18 -7.70
C PHE A 146 -26.62 53.44 -7.85
N ALA A 147 -26.12 54.44 -8.60
CA ALA A 147 -26.82 55.71 -8.82
C ALA A 147 -28.03 55.61 -9.78
N LEU A 148 -28.13 54.53 -10.55
CA LEU A 148 -29.18 54.26 -11.53
C LEU A 148 -30.22 53.24 -11.02
N LEU A 149 -29.93 52.53 -9.93
CA LEU A 149 -30.79 51.50 -9.38
C LEU A 149 -31.98 52.09 -8.63
N THR A 150 -33.16 51.57 -8.92
CA THR A 150 -34.35 51.87 -8.11
C THR A 150 -34.37 51.01 -6.83
N PRO A 151 -35.15 51.39 -5.81
CA PRO A 151 -35.35 50.55 -4.62
C PRO A 151 -35.86 49.14 -4.95
N ALA A 152 -36.58 48.97 -6.06
CA ALA A 152 -37.05 47.67 -6.52
C ALA A 152 -35.89 46.81 -7.06
N ASP A 153 -34.98 47.40 -7.83
CA ASP A 153 -33.81 46.69 -8.40
C ASP A 153 -32.84 46.24 -7.30
N ILE A 154 -32.60 47.10 -6.30
CA ILE A 154 -31.79 46.75 -5.12
C ILE A 154 -32.42 45.57 -4.37
N SER A 155 -33.75 45.59 -4.18
CA SER A 155 -34.47 44.48 -3.54
C SER A 155 -34.33 43.17 -4.32
N GLU A 156 -34.33 43.23 -5.66
CA GLU A 156 -34.13 42.06 -6.51
C GLU A 156 -32.70 41.50 -6.41
N HIS A 157 -31.68 42.38 -6.46
CA HIS A 157 -30.29 41.97 -6.26
C HIS A 157 -30.05 41.35 -4.87
N CYS A 158 -30.65 41.91 -3.81
CA CYS A 158 -30.59 41.31 -2.47
C CYS A 158 -31.20 39.90 -2.42
N LYS A 159 -32.28 39.62 -3.18
CA LYS A 159 -32.84 38.27 -3.27
C LYS A 159 -31.87 37.30 -3.94
N TYR A 160 -31.24 37.69 -5.04
CA TYR A 160 -30.24 36.83 -5.70
C TYR A 160 -28.98 36.60 -4.85
N LEU A 161 -28.55 37.61 -4.09
CA LEU A 161 -27.47 37.47 -3.11
C LEU A 161 -27.85 36.47 -2.02
N GLN A 162 -29.08 36.56 -1.50
CA GLN A 162 -29.58 35.62 -0.50
C GLN A 162 -29.59 34.19 -1.03
N VAL A 163 -30.05 33.96 -2.26
CA VAL A 163 -30.03 32.64 -2.90
C VAL A 163 -28.60 32.12 -3.03
N SER A 164 -27.67 32.94 -3.52
CA SER A 164 -26.27 32.53 -3.68
C SER A 164 -25.57 32.25 -2.34
N ALA A 165 -25.91 33.01 -1.29
CA ALA A 165 -25.40 32.78 0.07
C ALA A 165 -25.95 31.47 0.67
N LEU A 166 -27.23 31.15 0.43
CA LEU A 166 -27.82 29.87 0.84
C LEU A 166 -27.22 28.69 0.07
N GLU A 167 -26.95 28.85 -1.23
CA GLU A 167 -26.24 27.84 -2.02
C GLU A 167 -24.83 27.60 -1.45
N LEU A 168 -24.10 28.67 -1.10
CA LEU A 168 -22.78 28.55 -0.48
C LEU A 168 -22.85 27.82 0.88
N ASP A 169 -23.80 28.17 1.73
CA ASP A 169 -24.00 27.52 3.04
C ASP A 169 -24.25 26.01 2.89
N ASN A 170 -25.08 25.62 1.91
CA ASN A 170 -25.30 24.20 1.60
C ASN A 170 -24.04 23.49 1.11
N VAL A 171 -23.23 24.13 0.26
CA VAL A 171 -21.95 23.53 -0.19
C VAL A 171 -20.99 23.35 0.98
N VAL A 172 -20.90 24.34 1.89
CA VAL A 172 -20.06 24.25 3.10
C VAL A 172 -20.53 23.15 4.05
N LYS A 173 -21.85 22.97 4.22
CA LYS A 173 -22.42 21.85 4.99
C LYS A 173 -22.05 20.51 4.38
N ASN A 174 -22.25 20.35 3.07
CA ASN A 174 -21.90 19.10 2.37
C ASN A 174 -20.40 18.78 2.49
N LEU A 175 -19.52 19.79 2.42
CA LEU A 175 -18.08 19.63 2.64
C LEU A 175 -17.75 19.18 4.07
N SER A 176 -18.42 19.78 5.07
CA SER A 176 -18.23 19.42 6.47
C SER A 176 -18.68 17.99 6.76
N GLU A 177 -19.87 17.59 6.26
CA GLU A 177 -20.37 16.22 6.38
C GLU A 177 -19.45 15.22 5.67
N PHE A 178 -18.92 15.57 4.50
CA PHE A 178 -17.97 14.72 3.79
C PHE A 178 -16.66 14.52 4.58
N LEU A 179 -16.13 15.58 5.20
CA LEU A 179 -14.94 15.51 6.04
C LEU A 179 -15.15 14.64 7.29
N GLU A 180 -16.27 14.80 7.98
CA GLU A 180 -16.62 13.96 9.14
C GLU A 180 -16.71 12.48 8.76
N ASN A 181 -17.26 12.17 7.58
CA ASN A 181 -17.33 10.80 7.07
C ASN A 181 -15.94 10.20 6.75
N ILE A 182 -14.99 11.00 6.27
CA ILE A 182 -13.61 10.55 6.02
C ILE A 182 -12.87 10.29 7.34
N ASP A 183 -12.96 11.22 8.29
CA ASP A 183 -12.27 11.10 9.58
C ASP A 183 -12.82 9.91 10.39
N GLY A 184 -14.13 9.67 10.33
CA GLY A 184 -14.76 8.49 10.93
C GLY A 184 -14.29 7.15 10.34
N GLN A 185 -13.95 7.12 9.04
CA GLN A 185 -13.39 5.92 8.39
C GLN A 185 -11.89 5.71 8.64
N ASN A 186 -11.16 6.77 8.99
CA ASN A 186 -9.71 6.70 9.23
C ASN A 186 -9.33 6.16 10.62
N GLN A 187 -10.26 6.14 11.59
CA GLN A 187 -10.03 5.65 12.96
C GLN A 187 -10.16 4.13 13.16
N PHE A 188 -10.47 3.37 12.09
CA PHE A 188 -10.45 1.90 12.06
C PHE A 188 -9.44 1.37 11.02
#